data_AF-A0A0S6U352-F1
#
_entry.id   AF-A0A0S6U352-F1
#
_cell.length_a   1.000
_cell.length_b   1.000
_cell.length_c   1.000
_cell.angle_alpha   90.00
_cell.angle_beta   90.00
_cell.angle_gamma   90.00
#
_symmetry.space_group_name_H-M   'P 1'
#
loop_
_entity.id
_entity.type
_entity.pdbx_description
1 polymer ?
#
loop_
_entity_poly.entity_id
_entity_poly.type
_entity_poly.pdbx_seq_one_letter_code
_entity_poly.pdbx_strand_id
1 'polypeptide(L)'
;MEKKPSVKRSATLLAIVSLIVSIIVILPILNWLFKITPWQKWEGLPLFFGIFISPLGFLLGILSIKIQSNKLGKIGVIINTLLFLLPFIYMTLGVLIFGP
;
A
#
# COMPACT_ATOMS: atom_id res chain seq x y z
N MET A 1 24.14 -7.49 -19.37
CA MET A 1 25.01 -6.42 -18.80
C MET A 1 24.62 -6.21 -17.34
N GLU A 2 25.51 -6.50 -16.39
CA GLU A 2 25.23 -6.26 -14.97
C GLU A 2 25.14 -4.76 -14.67
N LYS A 3 24.14 -4.33 -13.90
CA LYS A 3 23.97 -2.92 -13.54
C LYS A 3 24.98 -2.52 -12.47
N LYS A 4 25.46 -1.26 -12.54
CA LYS A 4 26.38 -0.68 -11.54
C LYS A 4 25.78 -0.79 -10.12
N PRO A 5 26.60 -0.99 -9.07
CA PRO A 5 26.13 -1.13 -7.69
C PRO A 5 25.25 0.03 -7.19
N SER A 6 25.56 1.26 -7.61
CA SER A 6 24.76 2.45 -7.27
C SER A 6 23.32 2.37 -7.80
N VAL A 7 23.14 1.86 -9.03
CA VAL A 7 21.81 1.67 -9.65
C VAL A 7 21.03 0.60 -8.90
N LYS A 8 21.70 -0.48 -8.48
CA LYS A 8 21.09 -1.53 -7.66
C LYS A 8 20.59 -0.96 -6.33
N ARG A 9 21.39 -0.12 -5.67
CA ARG A 9 21.04 0.55 -4.41
C ARG A 9 19.84 1.48 -4.55
N SER A 10 19.77 2.29 -5.62
CA SER A 10 18.64 3.18 -5.87
C SER A 10 17.33 2.41 -6.07
N ALA A 11 17.35 1.30 -6.82
CA ALA A 11 16.17 0.45 -6.97
C ALA A 11 15.70 -0.11 -5.63
N THR A 12 16.61 -0.60 -4.79
CA THR A 12 16.29 -1.10 -3.45
C THR A 12 15.68 -0.02 -2.56
N LEU A 13 16.24 1.20 -2.58
CA LEU A 13 15.68 2.32 -1.81
C LEU A 13 14.26 2.65 -2.24
N LEU A 14 13.98 2.72 -3.55
CA LEU A 14 12.61 2.94 -4.04
C LEU A 14 11.64 1.84 -3.61
N ALA A 15 12.09 0.58 -3.60
CA ALA A 15 11.28 -0.54 -3.09
C ALA A 15 10.99 -0.41 -1.59
N ILE A 16 11.98 0.00 -0.79
CA ILE A 16 11.81 0.23 0.65
C ILE A 16 10.81 1.36 0.89
N VAL A 17 10.94 2.49 0.17
CA VAL A 17 9.99 3.60 0.29
C VAL A 17 8.58 3.16 -0.12
N SER A 18 8.44 2.39 -1.21
CA SER A 18 7.14 1.80 -1.62
C SER A 18 6.50 0.98 -0.50
N LEU A 19 7.28 0.18 0.23
CA LEU A 19 6.80 -0.61 1.36
C LEU A 19 6.46 0.25 2.58
N ILE A 20 7.24 1.29 2.88
CA ILE A 20 6.95 2.23 3.95
C ILE A 20 5.61 2.94 3.70
N VAL A 21 5.35 3.34 2.45
CA VAL A 21 4.05 3.91 2.06
C VAL A 21 2.91 2.94 2.37
N SER A 22 3.07 1.65 2.05
CA SER A 22 2.08 0.62 2.43
C SER A 22 1.87 0.54 3.94
N ILE A 23 2.93 0.57 4.73
CA ILE A 23 2.85 0.50 6.21
C ILE A 23 2.11 1.71 6.78
N ILE A 24 2.38 2.91 6.26
CA ILE A 24 1.70 4.15 6.66
C ILE A 24 0.18 4.05 6.45
N VAL A 25 -0.26 3.33 5.41
CA VAL A 25 -1.69 3.09 5.14
C VAL A 25 -2.27 1.95 5.98
N ILE A 26 -1.53 0.85 6.15
CA ILE A 26 -1.99 -0.33 6.89
C ILE A 26 -2.23 -0.01 8.36
N LEU A 27 -1.33 0.75 9.00
CA LEU A 27 -1.40 0.99 10.44
C LEU A 27 -2.72 1.67 10.88
N PRO A 28 -3.18 2.77 10.24
CA PRO A 28 -4.50 3.35 10.51
C PRO A 28 -5.67 2.37 10.30
N ILE A 29 -5.61 1.54 9.24
CA ILE A 29 -6.66 0.56 8.93
C ILE A 29 -6.74 -0.50 10.02
N LEU A 30 -5.60 -1.06 10.44
CA LEU A 30 -5.55 -2.04 11.52
C LEU A 30 -5.96 -1.43 12.86
N ASN A 31 -5.54 -0.19 13.13
CA ASN A 31 -5.95 0.53 14.33
C ASN A 31 -7.47 0.71 14.39
N TRP A 32 -8.11 1.02 13.27
CA TRP A 32 -9.56 1.10 13.18
C TRP A 32 -10.24 -0.26 13.36
N LEU A 33 -9.76 -1.29 12.64
CA LEU A 33 -10.37 -2.63 12.64
C LEU A 33 -10.31 -3.30 14.02
N PHE A 34 -9.18 -3.20 14.71
CA PHE A 34 -8.95 -3.87 15.99
C PHE A 34 -9.15 -2.97 17.21
N LYS A 35 -9.48 -1.69 17.01
CA LYS A 35 -9.66 -0.71 18.09
C LYS A 35 -8.44 -0.62 19.03
N ILE A 36 -7.23 -0.69 18.47
CA ILE A 36 -5.96 -0.77 19.23
C ILE A 36 -5.75 0.47 20.11
N THR A 37 -6.07 1.65 19.58
CA THR A 37 -5.93 2.93 20.29
C THR A 37 -7.29 3.64 20.46
N PRO A 38 -7.44 4.58 21.41
CA PRO A 38 -8.69 5.32 21.62
C PRO A 38 -9.03 6.30 20.49
N TRP A 39 -8.18 6.45 19.47
CA TRP A 39 -8.33 7.38 18.35
C TRP A 39 -9.27 6.83 17.26
N GLN A 40 -10.48 6.42 17.63
CA GLN A 40 -11.48 5.83 16.73
C GLN A 40 -12.44 6.83 16.08
N LYS A 41 -12.21 8.14 16.30
CA LYS A 41 -13.09 9.23 15.84
C LYS A 41 -13.30 9.27 14.32
N TRP A 42 -12.43 8.61 13.56
CA TRP A 42 -12.41 8.66 12.10
C TRP A 42 -13.23 7.54 11.46
N GLU A 43 -13.81 6.65 12.25
CA GLU A 43 -14.61 5.51 11.78
C GLU A 43 -13.95 4.82 10.58
N GLY A 44 -14.69 4.47 9.52
CA GLY A 44 -14.15 3.81 8.33
C GLY A 44 -13.24 4.66 7.45
N LEU A 45 -12.99 5.94 7.76
CA LEU A 45 -12.16 6.81 6.93
C LEU A 45 -10.74 6.26 6.66
N PRO A 46 -10.04 5.60 7.61
CA PRO A 46 -8.72 5.04 7.35
C PRO A 46 -8.65 4.07 6.16
N LEU A 47 -9.74 3.37 5.82
CA LEU A 47 -9.80 2.54 4.60
C LEU A 47 -9.57 3.37 3.33
N PHE A 48 -10.07 4.60 3.29
CA PHE A 48 -9.97 5.49 2.13
C PHE A 48 -8.58 6.09 1.96
N PHE A 49 -7.71 6.04 2.98
CA PHE A 49 -6.31 6.47 2.83
C PHE A 49 -5.59 5.66 1.74
N GLY A 50 -5.97 4.39 1.53
CA GLY A 50 -5.45 3.57 0.44
C GLY A 50 -5.69 4.17 -0.95
N ILE A 51 -6.83 4.83 -1.18
CA ILE A 51 -7.13 5.45 -2.49
C ILE A 51 -6.16 6.60 -2.79
N PHE A 52 -5.83 7.41 -1.79
CA PHE A 52 -5.02 8.61 -1.98
C PHE A 52 -3.51 8.34 -1.90
N ILE A 53 -3.09 7.46 -0.98
CA ILE A 53 -1.68 7.28 -0.64
C ILE A 53 -1.07 6.08 -1.39
N SER A 54 -1.79 4.98 -1.55
CA SER A 54 -1.23 3.77 -2.18
C SER A 54 -0.82 3.93 -3.66
N PRO A 55 -1.43 4.80 -4.48
CA PRO A 55 -0.91 5.06 -5.83
C PRO A 55 0.55 5.54 -5.83
N LEU A 56 0.98 6.33 -4.83
CA LEU A 56 2.38 6.75 -4.71
C LEU A 56 3.29 5.55 -4.45
N GLY A 57 2.92 4.69 -3.51
CA GLY A 57 3.67 3.49 -3.19
C GLY A 57 3.74 2.51 -4.38
N PHE A 58 2.64 2.38 -5.13
CA PHE A 58 2.58 1.60 -6.37
C PHE A 58 3.57 2.13 -7.42
N LEU A 59 3.56 3.44 -7.70
CA LEU A 59 4.44 4.05 -8.69
C LEU A 59 5.92 3.88 -8.31
N LEU A 60 6.27 4.08 -7.03
CA LEU A 60 7.64 3.86 -6.53
C LEU A 60 8.08 2.39 -6.69
N GLY A 61 7.17 1.45 -6.43
CA GLY A 61 7.42 0.02 -6.62
C GLY A 61 7.64 -0.34 -8.10
N ILE A 62 6.83 0.20 -9.01
CA ILE A 62 7.00 0.03 -10.46
C ILE A 62 8.32 0.63 -10.94
N LEU A 63 8.67 1.84 -10.49
CA LEU A 63 9.94 2.48 -10.82
C LEU A 63 11.13 1.64 -10.34
N SER A 64 11.06 1.11 -9.12
CA SER A 64 12.07 0.19 -8.57
C SER A 64 12.26 -1.04 -9.47
N ILE A 65 11.18 -1.70 -9.88
CA ILE A 65 11.23 -2.90 -10.75
C ILE A 65 11.78 -2.58 -12.13
N LYS A 66 11.40 -1.42 -12.72
CA LYS A 66 11.92 -0.97 -14.01
C LYS A 66 13.42 -0.68 -13.96
N ILE A 67 13.92 -0.11 -12.87
CA ILE A 67 15.36 0.12 -12.67
C ILE A 67 16.08 -1.21 -12.45
N GLN A 68 15.57 -2.09 -11.60
CA GLN A 68 16.10 -3.44 -11.44
C GLN A 68 15.01 -4.34 -10.89
N SER A 69 14.71 -5.41 -11.62
CA SER A 69 13.76 -6.41 -11.13
C SER A 69 14.23 -6.95 -9.79
N ASN A 70 13.43 -6.70 -8.75
CA ASN A 70 13.72 -7.10 -7.38
C ASN A 70 12.43 -7.50 -6.67
N LYS A 71 12.55 -8.41 -5.69
CA LYS A 71 11.39 -8.98 -5.00
C LYS A 71 10.65 -7.95 -4.14
N LEU A 72 11.38 -7.03 -3.51
CA LEU A 72 10.81 -5.99 -2.64
C LEU A 72 9.89 -5.05 -3.41
N GLY A 73 10.30 -4.59 -4.60
CA GLY A 73 9.49 -3.74 -5.47
C GLY A 73 8.22 -4.46 -5.91
N LYS A 74 8.29 -5.76 -6.26
CA LYS A 74 7.10 -6.56 -6.60
C LYS A 74 6.13 -6.67 -5.43
N ILE A 75 6.64 -6.94 -4.22
CA ILE A 75 5.82 -6.99 -3.00
C ILE A 75 5.17 -5.62 -2.74
N GLY A 76 5.95 -4.53 -2.83
CA GLY A 76 5.44 -3.16 -2.67
C GLY A 76 4.32 -2.83 -3.64
N VAL A 77 4.46 -3.19 -4.92
CA VAL A 77 3.42 -3.03 -5.93
C VAL A 77 2.16 -3.81 -5.55
N ILE A 78 2.29 -5.10 -5.22
CA ILE A 78 1.13 -5.96 -4.88
C ILE A 78 0.39 -5.39 -3.66
N ILE A 79 1.10 -5.05 -2.59
CA ILE A 79 0.48 -4.53 -1.37
C ILE A 79 -0.23 -3.19 -1.65
N ASN A 80 0.42 -2.26 -2.35
CA ASN A 80 -0.20 -0.97 -2.67
C ASN A 80 -1.42 -1.12 -3.59
N THR A 81 -1.41 -2.05 -4.55
CA THR A 81 -2.60 -2.36 -5.36
C THR A 81 -3.73 -2.91 -4.50
N LEU A 82 -3.45 -3.85 -3.60
CA LEU A 82 -4.47 -4.39 -2.70
C LEU A 82 -5.05 -3.31 -1.79
N LEU A 83 -4.22 -2.43 -1.24
CA LEU A 83 -4.66 -1.31 -0.40
C LEU A 83 -5.51 -0.29 -1.15
N PHE A 84 -5.19 -0.02 -2.42
CA PHE A 84 -6.00 0.82 -3.28
C PHE A 84 -7.39 0.20 -3.54
N LEU A 85 -7.45 -1.12 -3.76
CA LEU A 85 -8.69 -1.84 -4.04
C LEU A 85 -9.53 -2.11 -2.80
N LEU A 86 -8.90 -2.17 -1.62
CA LEU A 86 -9.53 -2.54 -0.36
C LEU A 86 -10.84 -1.76 -0.03
N PRO A 87 -10.91 -0.42 -0.13
CA PRO A 87 -12.16 0.30 0.16
C PRO A 87 -13.29 -0.09 -0.80
N PHE A 88 -13.00 -0.34 -2.09
CA PHE A 88 -14.02 -0.78 -3.05
C PHE A 88 -14.52 -2.18 -2.73
N ILE A 89 -13.61 -3.10 -2.36
CA ILE A 89 -13.96 -4.45 -1.92
C ILE A 89 -14.84 -4.37 -0.67
N TYR A 90 -14.44 -3.57 0.32
CA TYR A 90 -15.19 -3.39 1.57
C TYR A 90 -16.61 -2.87 1.32
N MET A 91 -16.76 -1.80 0.54
CA MET A 91 -18.08 -1.23 0.22
C MET A 91 -18.96 -2.21 -0.56
N THR A 92 -18.40 -2.89 -1.56
CA THR A 92 -19.15 -3.85 -2.38
C THR A 92 -19.63 -5.04 -1.56
N LEU A 93 -18.75 -5.59 -0.70
CA LEU A 93 -19.13 -6.67 0.21
C LEU A 93 -20.16 -6.22 1.24
N GLY A 94 -20.05 -4.99 1.74
CA GLY A 94 -21.04 -4.40 2.64
C GLY A 94 -22.44 -4.41 2.04
N VAL A 95 -22.58 -3.87 0.82
CA VAL A 95 -23.87 -3.87 0.11
C VAL A 95 -24.36 -5.29 -0.19
N LEU A 96 -23.47 -6.20 -0.61
CA LEU A 96 -23.85 -7.57 -0.96
C LEU A 96 -24.36 -8.36 0.24
N ILE A 97 -23.77 -8.17 1.42
CA ILE A 97 -24.08 -8.95 2.63
C ILE A 97 -25.27 -8.33 3.39
N PHE A 98 -25.31 -7.01 3.51
CA PHE A 98 -26.29 -6.32 4.36
C PHE A 98 -27.47 -5.73 3.59
N GLY A 99 -27.42 -5.73 2.26
CA GLY A 99 -28.42 -5.07 1.42
C GLY A 99 -28.22 -3.55 1.32
N PRO A 100 -29.02 -2.88 0.47
CA PRO A 100 -29.08 -1.42 0.40
C PRO A 100 -29.75 -0.79 1.65
#